data_AF-A0A3M1MNE1-F1
#
_entry.id   AF-A0A3M1MNE1-F1
#
_cell.length_a   1.000
_cell.length_b   1.000
_cell.length_c   1.000
_cell.angle_alpha   90.00
_cell.angle_beta   90.00
_cell.angle_gamma   90.00
#
_symmetry.space_group_name_H-M   'P 1'
#
loop_
_entity.id
_entity.type
_entity.pdbx_description
1 polymer ?
#
loop_
_entity_poly.entity_id
_entity_poly.type
_entity_poly.pdbx_seq_one_letter_code
_entity_poly.pdbx_strand_id
1 'polypeptide(L)'
;MGKRPLYKGHASGASLDRGHPGLGFFRFFDGYSHDWKIEVTKTSNPKLDFIRRFARPVGNVGQLAAFLRRREALTQALGAAQRVLQLDGPFVTGTGLEHPVENGFLWHPTLGTPHIPGSTVKGLLRAWMEGWAGVETEKIRRWFGAGSDTDGAGTAGSLIFFDAVPVAPVLLFTDVMTPHMGKWYEQGLRIQNINKDHEKIPADWHDPVPVPFLVVREASFHFMIAARTPEVQEHLPDIMKHLETALATIGIGAKTAVGYGRFRSAASENPSRNQSATSFSRATPEPDPEAVARVEARYEEASQYPEAIQPWIVEAEKPASKDRLLQHAEEWLSILESMNPLHRESVEFFANWLDERFKDIMANPDKTQGKKKKPAFKPHQIAIAKRLIALLNKTA
;
A
#
# COMPACT_ATOMS: atom_id res chain seq x y z
N MET A 1 6.96 19.02 22.67
CA MET A 1 6.48 18.24 21.51
C MET A 1 7.47 18.46 20.37
N GLY A 2 7.90 17.40 19.69
CA GLY A 2 8.77 17.52 18.52
C GLY A 2 8.04 18.09 17.32
N LYS A 3 8.78 18.40 16.26
CA LYS A 3 8.26 19.06 15.06
C LYS A 3 7.51 18.05 14.18
N ARG A 4 6.31 18.40 13.73
CA ARG A 4 5.55 17.64 12.71
C ARG A 4 5.95 18.09 11.30
N PRO A 5 6.00 17.18 10.31
CA PRO A 5 6.20 17.50 8.90
C PRO A 5 4.93 18.10 8.29
N LEU A 6 4.57 19.31 8.74
CA LEU A 6 3.45 20.08 8.22
C LEU A 6 3.96 21.24 7.36
N TYR A 7 3.14 21.66 6.40
CA TYR A 7 3.40 22.88 5.64
C TYR A 7 3.48 24.11 6.58
N LYS A 8 4.34 25.06 6.21
CA LYS A 8 4.55 26.30 6.97
C LYS A 8 3.22 27.03 7.14
N GLY A 9 2.86 27.36 8.38
CA GLY A 9 1.60 28.05 8.72
C GLY A 9 0.46 27.13 9.12
N HIS A 10 0.63 25.80 9.04
CA HIS A 10 -0.37 24.85 9.52
C HIS A 10 -0.05 24.33 10.92
N ALA A 11 -1.02 24.45 11.83
CA ALA A 11 -1.01 23.75 13.11
C ALA A 11 -1.84 22.46 12.99
N SER A 12 -1.30 21.35 13.48
CA SER A 12 -2.06 20.10 13.58
C SER A 12 -2.87 20.12 14.89
N GLY A 13 -4.14 20.52 14.80
CA GLY A 13 -5.12 20.37 15.89
C GLY A 13 -5.79 19.00 15.93
N ALA A 14 -5.56 18.14 14.94
CA ALA A 14 -6.19 16.83 14.85
C ALA A 14 -5.46 15.78 15.71
N SER A 15 -6.21 15.12 16.59
CA SER A 15 -5.74 13.93 17.30
C SER A 15 -5.59 12.77 16.30
N LEU A 16 -4.42 12.12 16.32
CA LEU A 16 -4.15 10.89 15.55
C LEU A 16 -5.02 9.71 16.00
N ASP A 17 -5.71 9.84 17.14
CA ASP A 17 -6.45 8.75 17.77
C ASP A 17 -7.77 8.46 17.06
N ARG A 18 -8.34 9.46 16.35
CA ARG A 18 -9.62 9.35 15.63
C ARG A 18 -9.48 9.21 14.11
N GLY A 19 -8.25 9.22 13.58
CA GLY A 19 -7.97 9.14 12.14
C GLY A 19 -7.58 7.73 11.67
N HIS A 20 -7.30 7.60 10.37
CA HIS A 20 -6.77 6.36 9.80
C HIS A 20 -5.36 6.09 10.38
N PRO A 21 -5.15 4.98 11.12
CA PRO A 21 -3.90 4.76 11.86
C PRO A 21 -2.69 4.62 10.92
N GLY A 22 -2.86 4.01 9.73
CA GLY A 22 -1.78 3.96 8.75
C GLY A 22 -1.37 5.33 8.20
N LEU A 23 -2.32 6.26 8.07
CA LEU A 23 -2.03 7.63 7.66
C LEU A 23 -1.28 8.35 8.78
N GLY A 24 -1.75 8.18 10.02
CA GLY A 24 -1.08 8.63 11.23
C GLY A 24 0.37 8.16 11.32
N PHE A 25 0.58 6.86 11.08
CA PHE A 25 1.89 6.23 11.14
C PHE A 25 2.83 6.84 10.10
N PHE A 26 2.47 6.81 8.81
CA PHE A 26 3.37 7.21 7.73
C PHE A 26 3.58 8.72 7.55
N ARG A 27 2.58 9.55 7.87
CA ARG A 27 2.61 10.98 7.52
C ARG A 27 2.86 11.90 8.70
N PHE A 28 2.65 11.44 9.93
CA PHE A 28 2.61 12.32 11.10
C PHE A 28 3.61 11.95 12.20
N PHE A 29 4.76 11.37 11.81
CA PHE A 29 5.89 11.23 12.73
C PHE A 29 6.34 12.61 13.23
N ASP A 30 6.37 12.77 14.56
CA ASP A 30 6.64 14.05 15.23
C ASP A 30 7.79 13.98 16.24
N GLY A 31 8.66 12.98 16.08
CA GLY A 31 9.85 12.78 16.90
C GLY A 31 11.08 13.58 16.45
N TYR A 32 10.93 14.52 15.52
CA TYR A 32 12.03 15.35 15.01
C TYR A 32 12.38 16.50 15.95
N SER A 33 13.68 16.78 16.09
CA SER A 33 14.21 18.01 16.67
C SER A 33 13.97 19.21 15.73
N HIS A 34 14.33 20.42 16.19
CA HIS A 34 14.16 21.64 15.39
C HIS A 34 14.93 21.60 14.06
N ASP A 35 16.03 20.83 14.03
CA ASP A 35 16.92 20.62 12.89
C ASP A 35 16.61 19.35 12.08
N TRP A 36 15.40 18.78 12.26
CA TRP A 36 14.95 17.57 11.56
C TRP A 36 15.79 16.31 11.83
N LYS A 37 16.42 16.21 12.99
CA LYS A 37 17.14 15.02 13.45
C LYS A 37 16.30 14.24 14.46
N ILE A 38 16.55 12.94 14.58
CA ILE A 38 15.95 12.10 15.61
C ILE A 38 17.03 11.79 16.64
N GLU A 39 16.88 12.37 17.83
CA GLU A 39 17.86 12.25 18.91
C GLU A 39 17.36 11.24 19.93
N VAL A 40 18.12 10.17 20.11
CA VAL A 40 17.88 9.14 21.13
C VAL A 40 18.82 9.40 22.29
N THR A 41 18.28 9.49 23.50
CA THR A 41 19.06 9.67 24.75
C THR A 41 18.81 8.49 25.68
N LYS A 42 19.55 8.42 26.79
CA LYS A 42 19.36 7.36 27.81
C LYS A 42 17.94 7.35 28.41
N THR A 43 17.23 8.48 28.39
CA THR A 43 15.92 8.64 29.03
C THR A 43 14.77 8.86 28.04
N SER A 44 15.06 9.05 26.75
CA SER A 44 14.06 9.40 25.74
C SER A 44 14.38 8.73 24.40
N ASN A 45 13.39 8.05 23.84
CA ASN A 45 13.48 7.46 22.51
C ASN A 45 12.24 7.86 21.69
N PRO A 46 12.33 8.92 20.87
CA PRO A 46 11.20 9.42 20.08
C PRO A 46 10.59 8.37 19.14
N LYS A 47 11.38 7.39 18.69
CA LYS A 47 10.92 6.29 17.83
C LYS A 47 10.01 5.35 18.63
N LEU A 48 10.44 4.96 19.83
CA LEU A 48 9.65 4.13 20.75
C LEU A 48 8.36 4.84 21.17
N ASP A 49 8.44 6.11 21.54
CA ASP A 49 7.28 6.91 21.95
C ASP A 49 6.28 7.10 20.80
N PHE A 50 6.77 7.20 19.56
CA PHE A 50 5.92 7.18 18.38
C PHE A 50 5.20 5.84 18.21
N ILE A 51 5.93 4.73 18.20
CA ILE A 51 5.35 3.39 17.99
C ILE A 51 4.33 3.04 19.08
N ARG A 52 4.58 3.41 20.34
CA ARG A 52 3.68 3.16 21.47
C ARG A 52 2.28 3.75 21.29
N ARG A 53 2.12 4.84 20.51
CA ARG A 53 0.80 5.40 20.17
C ARG A 53 -0.07 4.48 19.32
N PHE A 54 0.55 3.54 18.61
CA PHE A 54 -0.11 2.56 17.76
C PHE A 54 -0.22 1.18 18.42
N ALA A 55 0.39 0.96 19.59
CA ALA A 55 0.30 -0.28 20.36
C ALA A 55 -1.06 -0.43 21.06
N ARG A 56 -2.12 -0.55 20.25
CA ARG A 56 -3.53 -0.61 20.65
C ARG A 56 -4.34 -1.40 19.61
N PRO A 57 -5.60 -1.77 19.91
CA PRO A 57 -6.52 -2.28 18.90
C PRO A 57 -6.72 -1.27 17.76
N VAL A 58 -6.67 -1.75 16.52
CA VAL A 58 -6.90 -0.97 15.29
C VAL A 58 -7.90 -1.66 14.36
N GLY A 59 -8.58 -0.88 13.53
CA GLY A 59 -9.61 -1.35 12.61
C GLY A 59 -11.01 -1.06 13.11
N ASN A 60 -11.81 -0.39 12.28
CA ASN A 60 -13.20 -0.10 12.59
C ASN A 60 -14.06 -1.35 12.33
N VAL A 61 -14.79 -1.80 13.34
CA VAL A 61 -15.64 -3.01 13.27
C VAL A 61 -16.64 -2.95 12.11
N GLY A 62 -17.30 -1.80 11.92
CA GLY A 62 -18.29 -1.62 10.85
C GLY A 62 -17.66 -1.66 9.45
N GLN A 63 -16.51 -1.00 9.26
CA GLN A 63 -15.78 -1.02 7.99
C GLN A 63 -15.25 -2.42 7.64
N LEU A 64 -14.68 -3.12 8.63
CA LEU A 64 -14.22 -4.51 8.47
C LEU A 64 -15.39 -5.41 8.11
N ALA A 65 -16.51 -5.35 8.85
CA ALA A 65 -17.70 -6.14 8.55
C ALA A 65 -18.26 -5.85 7.13
N ALA A 66 -18.32 -4.59 6.72
CA ALA A 66 -18.77 -4.22 5.38
C ALA A 66 -17.83 -4.72 4.28
N PHE A 67 -16.50 -4.67 4.51
CA PHE A 67 -15.51 -5.20 3.59
C PHE A 67 -15.61 -6.72 3.46
N LEU A 68 -15.73 -7.42 4.58
CA LEU A 68 -15.87 -8.88 4.61
C LEU A 68 -17.15 -9.35 3.92
N ARG A 69 -18.27 -8.63 4.05
CA ARG A 69 -19.51 -8.95 3.29
C ARG A 69 -19.30 -8.89 1.78
N ARG A 70 -18.66 -7.82 1.27
CA ARG A 70 -18.34 -7.71 -0.17
C ARG A 70 -17.39 -8.81 -0.62
N ARG A 71 -16.42 -9.16 0.23
CA ARG A 71 -15.44 -10.21 -0.05
C ARG A 71 -16.07 -11.60 -0.04
N GLU A 72 -17.05 -11.85 0.81
CA GLU A 72 -17.82 -13.10 0.81
C GLU A 72 -18.61 -13.25 -0.50
N ALA A 73 -19.31 -12.20 -0.94
CA ALA A 73 -19.98 -12.19 -2.23
C ALA A 73 -19.01 -12.46 -3.41
N LEU A 74 -17.83 -11.85 -3.39
CA LEU A 74 -16.77 -12.11 -4.37
C LEU A 74 -16.27 -13.57 -4.31
N THR A 75 -16.14 -14.13 -3.10
CA THR A 75 -15.71 -15.51 -2.90
C THR A 75 -16.71 -16.49 -3.50
N GLN A 76 -18.00 -16.27 -3.27
CA GLN A 76 -19.08 -17.07 -3.84
C GLN A 76 -19.14 -16.95 -5.36
N ALA A 77 -19.07 -15.73 -5.89
CA ALA A 77 -19.10 -15.47 -7.33
C ALA A 77 -17.95 -16.14 -8.09
N LEU A 78 -16.76 -16.23 -7.48
CA LEU A 78 -15.59 -16.87 -8.08
C LEU A 78 -15.45 -18.36 -7.76
N GLY A 79 -16.33 -18.93 -6.91
CA GLY A 79 -16.12 -20.26 -6.35
C GLY A 79 -14.77 -20.40 -5.66
N ALA A 80 -14.26 -19.33 -5.05
CA ALA A 80 -12.90 -19.30 -4.52
C ALA A 80 -12.76 -20.15 -3.25
N ALA A 81 -11.58 -20.72 -3.04
CA ALA A 81 -11.25 -21.31 -1.76
C ALA A 81 -10.93 -20.20 -0.75
N GLN A 82 -11.48 -20.34 0.46
CA GLN A 82 -11.26 -19.40 1.55
C GLN A 82 -10.96 -20.10 2.88
N ARG A 83 -10.18 -19.43 3.74
CA ARG A 83 -9.89 -19.84 5.12
C ARG A 83 -9.73 -18.64 6.03
N VAL A 84 -10.24 -18.75 7.25
CA VAL A 84 -9.90 -17.84 8.35
C VAL A 84 -8.88 -18.53 9.24
N LEU A 85 -7.68 -17.97 9.32
CA LEU A 85 -6.58 -18.52 10.11
C LEU A 85 -6.17 -17.52 11.19
N GLN A 86 -5.89 -18.02 12.38
CA GLN A 86 -5.47 -17.22 13.52
C GLN A 86 -3.95 -17.17 13.58
N LEU A 87 -3.40 -16.01 13.95
CA LEU A 87 -1.98 -15.89 14.27
C LEU A 87 -1.60 -16.81 15.45
N ASP A 88 -0.45 -17.45 15.31
CA ASP A 88 0.19 -18.31 16.29
C ASP A 88 1.57 -17.73 16.67
N GLY A 89 1.57 -16.49 17.14
CA GLY A 89 2.77 -15.72 17.45
C GLY A 89 2.75 -14.31 16.87
N PRO A 90 3.79 -13.51 17.13
CA PRO A 90 3.87 -12.16 16.64
C PRO A 90 4.02 -12.15 15.11
N PHE A 91 3.38 -11.19 14.45
CA PHE A 91 3.46 -11.01 13.02
C PHE A 91 3.88 -9.59 12.67
N VAL A 92 4.78 -9.46 11.69
CA VAL A 92 5.24 -8.16 11.23
C VAL A 92 5.27 -8.14 9.70
N THR A 93 4.75 -7.05 9.13
CA THR A 93 4.64 -6.83 7.69
C THR A 93 5.15 -5.45 7.33
N GLY A 94 5.74 -5.31 6.14
CA GLY A 94 6.22 -4.02 5.64
C GLY A 94 7.46 -3.46 6.35
N THR A 95 8.29 -4.30 6.99
CA THR A 95 9.53 -3.83 7.64
C THR A 95 10.51 -3.17 6.67
N GLY A 96 10.45 -3.52 5.38
CA GLY A 96 11.25 -2.90 4.32
C GLY A 96 10.72 -1.56 3.82
N LEU A 97 9.57 -1.08 4.31
CA LEU A 97 9.07 0.25 3.96
C LEU A 97 9.85 1.31 4.72
N GLU A 98 10.27 2.36 4.00
CA GLU A 98 10.99 3.48 4.59
C GLU A 98 10.13 4.19 5.63
N HIS A 99 10.70 4.40 6.82
CA HIS A 99 10.03 5.10 7.90
C HIS A 99 11.04 5.78 8.84
N PRO A 100 10.72 6.94 9.45
CA PRO A 100 11.59 7.60 10.42
C PRO A 100 11.96 6.76 11.65
N VAL A 101 11.14 5.74 11.97
CA VAL A 101 11.43 4.77 13.05
C VAL A 101 12.26 3.56 12.57
N GLU A 102 12.88 3.66 11.40
CA GLU A 102 13.68 2.63 10.71
C GLU A 102 12.89 1.45 10.15
N ASN A 103 11.88 0.97 10.88
CA ASN A 103 11.01 -0.11 10.42
C ASN A 103 9.65 0.45 10.04
N GLY A 104 9.28 0.31 8.76
CA GLY A 104 7.93 0.58 8.31
C GLY A 104 6.94 -0.49 8.77
N PHE A 105 5.67 -0.27 8.44
CA PHE A 105 4.60 -1.21 8.75
C PHE A 105 3.54 -1.14 7.65
N LEU A 106 3.12 -2.28 7.12
CA LEU A 106 2.16 -2.28 6.01
C LEU A 106 0.72 -2.18 6.52
N TRP A 107 0.05 -1.08 6.16
CA TRP A 107 -1.35 -0.82 6.50
C TRP A 107 -2.24 -1.00 5.27
N HIS A 108 -3.44 -1.56 5.47
CA HIS A 108 -4.48 -1.56 4.45
C HIS A 108 -4.96 -0.13 4.24
N PRO A 109 -5.01 0.36 2.99
CA PRO A 109 -5.16 1.79 2.69
C PRO A 109 -6.49 2.38 3.16
N THR A 110 -7.53 1.56 3.28
CA THR A 110 -8.89 2.02 3.66
C THR A 110 -9.40 1.46 4.98
N LEU A 111 -8.79 0.39 5.51
CA LEU A 111 -9.32 -0.31 6.70
C LEU A 111 -8.60 0.08 7.99
N GLY A 112 -7.45 0.73 7.89
CA GLY A 112 -6.66 1.11 9.06
C GLY A 112 -6.13 -0.10 9.83
N THR A 113 -5.95 -1.25 9.17
CA THR A 113 -5.44 -2.47 9.78
C THR A 113 -4.21 -2.98 9.03
N PRO A 114 -3.31 -3.73 9.66
CA PRO A 114 -2.33 -4.50 8.91
C PRO A 114 -3.01 -5.48 7.94
N HIS A 115 -2.38 -5.75 6.80
CA HIS A 115 -2.80 -6.78 5.85
C HIS A 115 -1.59 -7.52 5.29
N ILE A 116 -1.84 -8.68 4.68
CA ILE A 116 -0.85 -9.45 3.95
C ILE A 116 -1.16 -9.32 2.46
N PRO A 117 -0.27 -8.75 1.64
CA PRO A 117 -0.48 -8.65 0.21
C PRO A 117 -0.66 -10.03 -0.44
N GLY A 118 -1.53 -10.10 -1.45
CA GLY A 118 -1.75 -11.32 -2.24
C GLY A 118 -0.47 -11.79 -2.93
N SER A 119 0.43 -10.86 -3.28
CA SER A 119 1.77 -11.17 -3.79
C SER A 119 2.64 -11.89 -2.74
N THR A 120 2.54 -11.52 -1.47
CA THR A 120 3.24 -12.20 -0.37
C THR A 120 2.65 -13.59 -0.13
N VAL A 121 1.32 -13.73 -0.17
CA VAL A 121 0.64 -15.04 -0.09
C VAL A 121 1.08 -15.94 -1.25
N LYS A 122 1.09 -15.41 -2.48
CA LYS A 122 1.57 -16.10 -3.68
C LYS A 122 3.02 -16.57 -3.52
N GLY A 123 3.91 -15.67 -3.10
CA GLY A 123 5.32 -15.96 -2.93
C GLY A 123 5.58 -17.05 -1.89
N LEU A 124 4.88 -16.98 -0.73
CA LEU A 124 4.94 -18.02 0.29
C LEU A 124 4.56 -19.38 -0.27
N LEU A 125 3.37 -19.45 -0.88
CA LEU A 125 2.83 -20.72 -1.35
C LEU A 125 3.70 -21.34 -2.44
N ARG A 126 4.21 -20.50 -3.35
CA ARG A 126 5.15 -20.94 -4.38
C ARG A 126 6.43 -21.52 -3.78
N ALA A 127 7.06 -20.79 -2.85
CA ALA A 127 8.29 -21.24 -2.20
C ALA A 127 8.05 -22.55 -1.43
N TRP A 128 6.93 -22.66 -0.71
CA TRP A 128 6.53 -23.90 -0.03
C TRP A 128 6.43 -25.09 -1.00
N MET A 129 5.77 -24.89 -2.14
CA MET A 129 5.58 -25.92 -3.15
C MET A 129 6.88 -26.34 -3.83
N GLU A 130 7.75 -25.39 -4.14
CA GLU A 130 9.06 -25.64 -4.76
C GLU A 130 10.04 -26.32 -3.80
N GLY A 131 10.03 -25.96 -2.52
CA GLY A 131 11.06 -26.38 -1.55
C GLY A 131 10.69 -27.57 -0.66
N TRP A 132 9.40 -27.78 -0.37
CA TRP A 132 8.99 -28.72 0.70
C TRP A 132 7.83 -29.64 0.33
N ALA A 133 6.88 -29.17 -0.49
CA ALA A 133 5.64 -29.91 -0.70
C ALA A 133 5.74 -31.08 -1.70
N GLY A 134 6.87 -31.20 -2.41
CA GLY A 134 7.06 -32.24 -3.43
C GLY A 134 6.13 -32.11 -4.64
N VAL A 135 5.64 -30.90 -4.93
CA VAL A 135 4.76 -30.64 -6.07
C VAL A 135 5.60 -30.58 -7.35
N GLU A 136 5.11 -31.20 -8.42
CA GLU A 136 5.78 -31.21 -9.72
C GLU A 136 5.99 -29.78 -10.27
N THR A 137 7.21 -29.49 -10.75
CA THR A 137 7.60 -28.18 -11.28
C THR A 137 6.64 -27.65 -12.37
N GLU A 138 6.10 -28.54 -13.20
CA GLU A 138 5.17 -28.14 -14.27
C GLU A 138 3.83 -27.64 -13.71
N LYS A 139 3.31 -28.27 -12.64
CA LYS A 139 2.12 -27.78 -11.93
C LYS A 139 2.38 -26.42 -11.30
N ILE A 140 3.55 -26.23 -10.68
CA ILE A 140 3.95 -24.94 -10.09
C ILE A 140 4.00 -23.86 -11.17
N ARG A 141 4.65 -24.13 -12.31
CA ARG A 141 4.69 -23.18 -13.44
C ARG A 141 3.29 -22.84 -13.95
N ARG A 142 2.40 -23.82 -14.09
CA ARG A 142 1.01 -23.59 -14.51
C ARG A 142 0.24 -22.73 -13.51
N TRP A 143 0.33 -23.04 -12.21
CA TRP A 143 -0.43 -22.35 -11.16
C TRP A 143 0.06 -20.92 -10.91
N PHE A 144 1.37 -20.70 -10.89
CA PHE A 144 1.98 -19.41 -10.53
C PHE A 144 2.40 -18.55 -11.73
N GLY A 145 2.54 -19.17 -12.91
CA GLY A 145 3.10 -18.58 -14.12
C GLY A 145 4.62 -18.73 -14.20
N ALA A 146 5.15 -18.53 -15.41
CA ALA A 146 6.59 -18.49 -15.69
C ALA A 146 6.99 -17.14 -16.29
N GLY A 147 8.13 -16.61 -15.86
CA GLY A 147 8.70 -15.38 -16.43
C GLY A 147 9.25 -15.62 -17.84
N SER A 148 9.49 -14.53 -18.58
CA SER A 148 10.12 -14.57 -19.92
C SER A 148 11.63 -14.82 -19.89
N ASP A 149 12.24 -14.90 -18.70
CA ASP A 149 13.70 -15.00 -18.52
C ASP A 149 14.28 -16.37 -18.94
N THR A 150 13.42 -17.30 -19.37
CA THR A 150 13.80 -18.60 -19.94
C THR A 150 13.32 -18.69 -21.38
N ASP A 151 14.07 -18.15 -22.35
CA ASP A 151 14.00 -18.35 -23.83
C ASP A 151 12.60 -18.47 -24.49
N GLY A 152 11.55 -17.99 -23.85
CA GLY A 152 10.16 -18.25 -24.23
C GLY A 152 9.21 -17.17 -23.74
N ALA A 153 8.03 -17.11 -24.35
CA ALA A 153 6.99 -16.15 -23.95
C ALA A 153 6.54 -16.44 -22.52
N GLY A 154 6.62 -15.43 -21.64
CA GLY A 154 6.16 -15.56 -20.25
C GLY A 154 4.69 -15.96 -20.19
N THR A 155 4.34 -16.83 -19.25
CA THR A 155 2.99 -17.35 -19.06
C THR A 155 2.41 -16.84 -17.75
N ALA A 156 1.20 -16.32 -17.79
CA ALA A 156 0.49 -15.95 -16.57
C ALA A 156 -0.05 -17.21 -15.86
N GLY A 157 0.00 -17.23 -14.53
CA GLY A 157 -0.47 -18.37 -13.73
C GLY A 157 -1.98 -18.55 -13.74
N SER A 158 -2.45 -19.76 -13.45
CA SER A 158 -3.89 -20.09 -13.40
C SER A 158 -4.60 -19.70 -12.10
N LEU A 159 -3.89 -19.14 -11.09
CA LEU A 159 -4.45 -18.75 -9.80
C LEU A 159 -4.50 -17.23 -9.60
N ILE A 160 -5.52 -16.76 -8.90
CA ILE A 160 -5.67 -15.38 -8.41
C ILE A 160 -5.46 -15.37 -6.89
N PHE A 161 -4.50 -14.57 -6.43
CA PHE A 161 -4.19 -14.43 -5.01
C PHE A 161 -4.66 -13.07 -4.50
N PHE A 162 -5.55 -13.10 -3.51
CA PHE A 162 -6.07 -11.89 -2.89
C PHE A 162 -5.29 -11.55 -1.62
N ASP A 163 -5.28 -10.27 -1.26
CA ASP A 163 -4.74 -9.82 0.03
C ASP A 163 -5.43 -10.55 1.18
N ALA A 164 -4.68 -11.04 2.17
CA ALA A 164 -5.28 -11.53 3.40
C ALA A 164 -5.58 -10.35 4.33
N VAL A 165 -6.85 -10.20 4.70
CA VAL A 165 -7.34 -9.09 5.52
C VAL A 165 -7.83 -9.58 6.87
N PRO A 166 -7.74 -8.78 7.94
CA PRO A 166 -8.26 -9.17 9.25
C PRO A 166 -9.78 -9.33 9.24
N VAL A 167 -10.29 -10.29 10.01
CA VAL A 167 -11.75 -10.48 10.19
C VAL A 167 -12.34 -9.66 11.34
N ALA A 168 -11.48 -9.09 12.18
CA ALA A 168 -11.84 -8.30 13.35
C ALA A 168 -10.73 -7.26 13.63
N PRO A 169 -10.97 -6.28 14.52
CA PRO A 169 -9.92 -5.37 14.95
C PRO A 169 -8.67 -6.11 15.43
N VAL A 170 -7.51 -5.57 15.07
CA VAL A 170 -6.21 -6.20 15.28
C VAL A 170 -5.52 -5.56 16.47
N LEU A 171 -4.95 -6.37 17.36
CA LEU A 171 -4.18 -5.87 18.49
C LEU A 171 -2.70 -5.72 18.11
N LEU A 172 -2.23 -4.47 18.14
CA LEU A 172 -0.83 -4.12 17.86
C LEU A 172 -0.04 -3.92 19.14
N PHE A 173 1.26 -4.22 19.09
CA PHE A 173 2.22 -4.04 20.17
C PHE A 173 3.52 -3.43 19.66
N THR A 174 4.30 -2.89 20.60
CA THR A 174 5.70 -2.55 20.35
C THR A 174 6.58 -3.71 20.73
N ASP A 175 7.50 -4.06 19.85
CA ASP A 175 8.54 -5.04 20.05
C ASP A 175 9.92 -4.39 19.84
N VAL A 176 10.99 -5.08 20.21
CA VAL A 176 12.36 -4.55 20.13
C VAL A 176 13.32 -5.60 19.58
N MET A 177 14.19 -5.17 18.68
CA MET A 177 15.37 -5.94 18.30
C MET A 177 16.62 -5.25 18.85
N THR A 178 17.57 -6.03 19.35
CA THR A 178 18.82 -5.52 19.92
C THR A 178 20.03 -6.11 19.19
N PRO A 179 20.28 -5.74 17.92
CA PRO A 179 21.52 -6.10 17.25
C PRO A 179 22.71 -5.62 18.07
N HIS A 180 23.67 -6.51 18.29
CA HIS A 180 24.93 -6.23 18.98
C HIS A 180 26.08 -6.09 17.97
N MET A 181 26.11 -6.88 16.88
CA MET A 181 27.21 -6.83 15.90
C MET A 181 26.87 -6.13 14.57
N GLY A 182 26.12 -5.02 14.61
CA GLY A 182 25.65 -4.32 13.39
C GLY A 182 26.78 -3.95 12.41
N LYS A 183 27.86 -3.33 12.92
CA LYS A 183 29.01 -2.90 12.11
C LYS A 183 29.76 -4.07 11.47
N TRP A 184 29.84 -5.21 12.14
CA TRP A 184 30.42 -6.43 11.58
C TRP A 184 29.59 -6.94 10.40
N TYR A 185 28.27 -7.04 10.53
CA TYR A 185 27.42 -7.51 9.43
C TYR A 185 27.45 -6.57 8.22
N GLU A 186 27.57 -5.25 8.45
CA GLU A 186 27.59 -4.26 7.38
C GLU A 186 28.98 -4.13 6.71
N GLN A 187 30.06 -4.20 7.49
CA GLN A 187 31.40 -3.77 7.06
C GLN A 187 32.52 -4.77 7.40
N GLY A 188 32.20 -5.94 7.95
CA GLY A 188 33.17 -6.94 8.39
C GLY A 188 34.07 -7.47 7.26
N LEU A 189 33.57 -7.52 6.03
CA LEU A 189 34.36 -7.90 4.84
C LEU A 189 35.35 -6.80 4.39
N ARG A 190 35.30 -5.61 4.99
CA ARG A 190 36.13 -4.43 4.65
C ARG A 190 37.17 -4.12 5.73
N ILE A 191 37.44 -5.05 6.64
CA ILE A 191 38.47 -4.91 7.67
C ILE A 191 39.84 -4.95 6.98
N GLN A 192 40.63 -3.88 7.13
CA GLN A 192 41.98 -3.81 6.59
C GLN A 192 43.03 -3.95 7.69
N ASN A 193 42.68 -3.57 8.92
CA ASN A 193 43.58 -3.67 10.06
C ASN A 193 42.79 -3.88 11.37
N ILE A 194 42.96 -5.04 12.00
CA ILE A 194 42.24 -5.44 13.22
C ILE A 194 42.39 -4.42 14.36
N ASN A 195 43.56 -3.78 14.50
CA ASN A 195 43.81 -2.81 15.57
C ASN A 195 43.12 -1.46 15.32
N LYS A 196 42.90 -1.09 14.05
CA LYS A 196 42.25 0.18 13.67
C LYS A 196 40.74 0.02 13.41
N ASP A 197 40.31 -1.15 13.00
CA ASP A 197 38.92 -1.51 12.66
C ASP A 197 38.24 -2.31 13.78
N HIS A 198 38.64 -2.10 15.04
CA HIS A 198 38.14 -2.88 16.20
C HIS A 198 36.61 -2.77 16.40
N GLU A 199 35.96 -1.75 15.85
CA GLU A 199 34.49 -1.62 15.88
C GLU A 199 33.78 -2.48 14.83
N LYS A 200 34.52 -3.00 13.83
CA LYS A 200 33.99 -3.82 12.75
C LYS A 200 34.24 -5.30 12.97
N ILE A 201 35.15 -5.68 13.86
CA ILE A 201 35.45 -7.10 14.15
C ILE A 201 34.32 -7.75 14.98
N PRO A 202 34.07 -9.06 14.82
CA PRO A 202 33.07 -9.75 15.61
C PRO A 202 33.60 -9.94 17.04
N ALA A 203 32.92 -9.35 18.02
CA ALA A 203 33.41 -9.27 19.38
C ALA A 203 32.29 -9.02 20.41
N ASP A 204 32.49 -9.47 21.65
CA ASP A 204 31.44 -9.44 22.68
C ASP A 204 31.23 -8.07 23.36
N TRP A 205 32.09 -7.08 23.10
CA TRP A 205 32.02 -5.75 23.73
C TRP A 205 31.19 -4.73 22.95
N HIS A 206 30.54 -5.12 21.85
CA HIS A 206 29.67 -4.21 21.12
C HIS A 206 28.37 -3.95 21.90
N ASP A 207 28.03 -2.68 22.06
CA ASP A 207 26.79 -2.29 22.74
C ASP A 207 25.55 -2.78 21.97
N PRO A 208 24.52 -3.31 22.65
CA PRO A 208 23.25 -3.60 22.01
C PRO A 208 22.59 -2.30 21.59
N VAL A 209 22.07 -2.25 20.35
CA VAL A 209 21.34 -1.09 19.82
C VAL A 209 19.85 -1.42 19.77
N PRO A 210 19.02 -0.96 20.74
CA PRO A 210 17.59 -1.27 20.74
C PRO A 210 16.85 -0.53 19.63
N VAL A 211 16.29 -1.29 18.69
CA VAL A 211 15.47 -0.78 17.59
C VAL A 211 14.02 -1.23 17.82
N PRO A 212 13.13 -0.32 18.25
CA PRO A 212 11.72 -0.64 18.44
C PRO A 212 11.00 -0.75 17.09
N PHE A 213 10.02 -1.64 16.99
CA PHE A 213 9.18 -1.79 15.81
C PHE A 213 7.74 -2.20 16.19
N LEU A 214 6.80 -1.97 15.28
CA LEU A 214 5.39 -2.30 15.48
C LEU A 214 5.12 -3.73 15.04
N VAL A 215 4.35 -4.48 15.83
CA VAL A 215 3.98 -5.87 15.54
C VAL A 215 2.49 -6.11 15.76
N VAL A 216 1.96 -7.09 15.05
CA VAL A 216 0.65 -7.68 15.32
C VAL A 216 0.82 -8.79 16.34
N ARG A 217 0.05 -8.75 17.42
CA ARG A 217 0.08 -9.79 18.46
C ARG A 217 -1.09 -10.77 18.34
N GLU A 218 -2.29 -10.25 18.09
CA GLU A 218 -3.49 -11.07 17.97
C GLU A 218 -4.33 -10.59 16.78
N ALA A 219 -4.56 -11.51 15.85
CA ALA A 219 -5.45 -11.30 14.71
C ALA A 219 -5.83 -12.65 14.10
N SER A 220 -6.97 -12.65 13.43
CA SER A 220 -7.34 -13.68 12.48
C SER A 220 -7.50 -13.05 11.10
N PHE A 221 -6.94 -13.70 10.09
CA PHE A 221 -6.92 -13.22 8.71
C PHE A 221 -7.75 -14.12 7.81
N HIS A 222 -8.49 -13.51 6.90
CA HIS A 222 -9.25 -14.17 5.86
C HIS A 222 -8.40 -14.29 4.59
N PHE A 223 -7.95 -15.51 4.28
CA PHE A 223 -7.21 -15.88 3.08
C PHE A 223 -8.18 -16.35 2.00
N MET A 224 -7.89 -15.99 0.74
CA MET A 224 -8.74 -16.31 -0.41
C MET A 224 -7.86 -16.55 -1.65
N ILE A 225 -8.11 -17.65 -2.34
CA ILE A 225 -7.48 -17.99 -3.63
C ILE A 225 -8.59 -18.41 -4.59
N ALA A 226 -8.63 -17.80 -5.78
CA ALA A 226 -9.57 -18.15 -6.84
C ALA A 226 -8.85 -18.76 -8.04
N ALA A 227 -9.59 -19.54 -8.82
CA ALA A 227 -9.13 -19.97 -10.13
C ALA A 227 -9.27 -18.81 -11.13
N ARG A 228 -8.23 -18.58 -11.92
CA ARG A 228 -8.29 -17.72 -13.12
C ARG A 228 -8.80 -18.52 -14.32
N THR A 229 -8.48 -19.80 -14.38
CA THR A 229 -8.89 -20.70 -15.46
C THR A 229 -9.66 -21.90 -14.90
N PRO A 230 -10.69 -22.42 -15.59
CA PRO A 230 -11.57 -23.46 -15.03
C PRO A 230 -10.84 -24.74 -14.61
N GLU A 231 -9.72 -25.06 -15.24
CA GLU A 231 -9.01 -26.33 -15.01
C GLU A 231 -8.32 -26.42 -13.65
N VAL A 232 -8.13 -25.30 -12.94
CA VAL A 232 -7.54 -25.31 -11.58
C VAL A 232 -8.61 -25.26 -10.47
N GLN A 233 -9.88 -25.15 -10.83
CA GLN A 233 -10.99 -25.00 -9.88
C GLN A 233 -11.05 -26.16 -8.88
N GLU A 234 -10.90 -27.39 -9.36
CA GLU A 234 -10.94 -28.60 -8.51
C GLU A 234 -9.73 -28.72 -7.57
N HIS A 235 -8.62 -28.04 -7.88
CA HIS A 235 -7.40 -28.08 -7.08
C HIS A 235 -7.39 -27.04 -5.95
N LEU A 236 -8.29 -26.05 -5.96
CA LEU A 236 -8.31 -24.98 -4.96
C LEU A 236 -8.33 -25.46 -3.50
N PRO A 237 -9.08 -26.52 -3.11
CA PRO A 237 -9.07 -27.03 -1.74
C PRO A 237 -7.69 -27.55 -1.30
N ASP A 238 -6.98 -28.25 -2.20
CA ASP A 238 -5.65 -28.79 -1.92
C ASP A 238 -4.57 -27.69 -1.88
N ILE A 239 -4.66 -26.74 -2.81
CA ILE A 239 -3.82 -25.53 -2.84
C ILE A 239 -3.99 -24.73 -1.54
N MET A 240 -5.23 -24.59 -1.04
CA MET A 240 -5.50 -23.93 0.23
C MET A 240 -4.92 -24.69 1.42
N LYS A 241 -4.96 -26.03 1.42
CA LYS A 241 -4.31 -26.87 2.44
C LYS A 241 -2.80 -26.70 2.45
N HIS A 242 -2.17 -26.59 1.28
CA HIS A 242 -0.76 -26.24 1.19
C HIS A 242 -0.47 -24.86 1.78
N LEU A 243 -1.33 -23.86 1.56
CA LEU A 243 -1.19 -22.54 2.19
C LEU A 243 -1.30 -22.62 3.71
N GLU A 244 -2.29 -23.33 4.25
CA GLU A 244 -2.43 -23.56 5.70
C GLU A 244 -1.15 -24.18 6.29
N THR A 245 -0.61 -25.21 5.62
CA THR A 245 0.61 -25.91 6.06
C THR A 245 1.84 -25.00 5.98
N ALA A 246 1.98 -24.22 4.91
CA ALA A 246 3.07 -23.27 4.74
C ALA A 246 3.05 -22.18 5.83
N LEU A 247 1.88 -21.63 6.12
CA LEU A 247 1.72 -20.61 7.15
C LEU A 247 2.05 -21.14 8.56
N ALA A 248 1.72 -22.40 8.85
CA ALA A 248 2.14 -23.06 10.09
C ALA A 248 3.65 -23.36 10.12
N THR A 249 4.22 -23.84 9.01
CA THR A 249 5.56 -24.47 8.98
C THR A 249 6.71 -23.54 8.65
N ILE A 250 6.50 -22.51 7.83
CA ILE A 250 7.54 -21.53 7.48
C ILE A 250 7.14 -20.09 7.84
N GLY A 251 5.84 -19.79 7.94
CA GLY A 251 5.34 -18.46 8.30
C GLY A 251 5.46 -17.42 7.19
N ILE A 252 4.83 -16.27 7.39
CA ILE A 252 4.73 -15.18 6.41
C ILE A 252 5.07 -13.82 7.02
N GLY A 253 5.60 -12.91 6.20
CA GLY A 253 6.06 -11.59 6.65
C GLY A 253 7.56 -11.59 6.97
N ALA A 254 8.00 -10.66 7.80
CA ALA A 254 9.40 -10.58 8.19
C ALA A 254 9.68 -11.38 9.48
N LYS A 255 10.97 -11.69 9.70
CA LYS A 255 11.47 -12.38 10.90
C LYS A 255 10.92 -13.81 11.11
N THR A 256 10.55 -14.50 10.03
CA THR A 256 10.02 -15.87 10.06
C THR A 256 11.01 -16.90 10.62
N ALA A 257 12.32 -16.66 10.45
CA ALA A 257 13.39 -17.51 10.98
C ALA A 257 13.45 -17.53 12.51
N VAL A 258 12.95 -16.49 13.18
CA VAL A 258 12.84 -16.41 14.64
C VAL A 258 11.40 -16.61 15.13
N GLY A 259 10.53 -17.19 14.28
CA GLY A 259 9.19 -17.64 14.66
C GLY A 259 8.05 -16.64 14.41
N TYR A 260 8.28 -15.51 13.75
CA TYR A 260 7.20 -14.57 13.45
C TYR A 260 6.31 -15.08 12.31
N GLY A 261 5.06 -14.64 12.30
CA GLY A 261 4.15 -14.80 11.16
C GLY A 261 3.60 -16.20 10.98
N ARG A 262 3.51 -16.99 12.05
CA ARG A 262 2.91 -18.33 12.04
C ARG A 262 1.41 -18.24 12.22
N PHE A 263 0.70 -19.22 11.65
CA PHE A 263 -0.75 -19.32 11.75
C PHE A 263 -1.19 -20.73 12.09
N ARG A 264 -2.35 -20.80 12.73
CA ARG A 264 -3.06 -22.04 13.03
C ARG A 264 -4.54 -21.93 12.64
N SER A 265 -5.16 -23.06 12.39
CA SER A 265 -6.61 -23.12 12.16
C SER A 265 -7.35 -22.81 13.45
N ALA A 266 -8.38 -21.96 13.37
CA ALA A 266 -9.14 -21.48 14.54
C ALA A 266 -9.86 -22.58 15.35
N ALA A 267 -9.93 -23.81 14.82
CA ALA A 267 -10.62 -24.94 15.44
C ALA A 267 -9.90 -25.55 16.66
N SER A 268 -8.67 -25.11 16.99
CA SER A 268 -7.84 -25.79 17.98
C SER A 268 -8.06 -25.38 19.45
N GLU A 269 -8.79 -24.30 19.79
CA GLU A 269 -8.97 -23.90 21.21
C GLU A 269 -10.35 -23.30 21.53
N ASN A 270 -11.05 -23.95 22.47
CA ASN A 270 -12.21 -23.52 23.26
C ASN A 270 -13.57 -23.26 22.53
N PRO A 271 -14.60 -24.11 22.74
CA PRO A 271 -15.93 -23.96 22.12
C PRO A 271 -16.74 -22.73 22.59
N SER A 272 -16.29 -22.00 23.61
CA SER A 272 -16.95 -20.78 24.10
C SER A 272 -16.73 -19.53 23.23
N ARG A 273 -15.74 -19.54 22.32
CA ARG A 273 -15.46 -18.41 21.41
C ARG A 273 -16.02 -18.62 19.98
N ASN A 274 -16.44 -19.85 19.67
CA ASN A 274 -16.98 -20.20 18.36
C ASN A 274 -18.36 -19.58 18.08
N GLN A 275 -19.13 -19.21 19.12
CA GLN A 275 -20.45 -18.63 18.93
C GLN A 275 -20.42 -17.30 18.15
N SER A 276 -19.35 -16.51 18.26
CA SER A 276 -19.19 -15.27 17.48
C SER A 276 -18.75 -15.48 16.03
N ALA A 277 -18.07 -16.58 15.70
CA ALA A 277 -17.65 -16.85 14.32
C ALA A 277 -18.75 -17.54 13.51
N THR A 278 -19.58 -18.38 14.15
CA THR A 278 -20.74 -19.02 13.50
C THR A 278 -21.98 -18.12 13.46
N SER A 279 -22.11 -17.12 14.35
CA SER A 279 -23.24 -16.17 14.33
C SER A 279 -23.15 -15.15 13.19
N PHE A 280 -21.95 -14.81 12.70
CA PHE A 280 -21.78 -13.94 11.53
C PHE A 280 -22.34 -14.55 10.23
N SER A 281 -22.48 -15.87 10.17
CA SER A 281 -23.07 -16.58 9.03
C SER A 281 -24.61 -16.55 9.01
N ARG A 282 -25.30 -16.11 10.09
CA ARG A 282 -26.75 -16.31 10.24
C ARG A 282 -27.58 -15.07 10.55
N ALA A 283 -26.97 -13.89 10.69
CA ALA A 283 -27.70 -12.64 10.93
C ALA A 283 -27.33 -11.59 9.87
N THR A 284 -27.92 -11.71 8.70
CA THR A 284 -27.94 -10.66 7.67
C THR A 284 -29.32 -10.00 7.67
N PRO A 285 -29.45 -8.70 7.95
CA PRO A 285 -30.53 -7.92 7.36
C PRO A 285 -30.29 -7.88 5.84
N GLU A 286 -31.34 -8.05 5.04
CA GLU A 286 -31.26 -7.78 3.60
C GLU A 286 -30.76 -6.33 3.37
N PRO A 287 -29.92 -6.09 2.36
CA PRO A 287 -29.41 -4.76 2.08
C PRO A 287 -30.57 -3.82 1.70
N ASP A 288 -30.63 -2.66 2.36
CA ASP A 288 -31.52 -1.56 2.01
C ASP A 288 -31.31 -1.19 0.52
N PRO A 289 -32.32 -1.40 -0.35
CA PRO A 289 -32.22 -1.11 -1.78
C PRO A 289 -31.85 0.35 -2.06
N GLU A 290 -32.27 1.28 -1.19
CA GLU A 290 -31.95 2.70 -1.34
C GLU A 290 -30.48 2.99 -1.04
N ALA A 291 -29.87 2.25 -0.10
CA ALA A 291 -28.44 2.38 0.21
C ALA A 291 -27.55 1.86 -0.92
N VAL A 292 -27.96 0.79 -1.59
CA VAL A 292 -27.28 0.25 -2.77
C VAL A 292 -27.35 1.24 -3.93
N ALA A 293 -28.56 1.73 -4.25
CA ALA A 293 -28.77 2.70 -5.33
C ALA A 293 -27.99 4.02 -5.11
N ARG A 294 -27.87 4.49 -3.87
CA ARG A 294 -27.05 5.69 -3.55
C ARG A 294 -25.56 5.49 -3.80
N VAL A 295 -25.04 4.28 -3.60
CA VAL A 295 -23.61 3.98 -3.81
C VAL A 295 -23.32 3.80 -5.29
N GLU A 296 -24.21 3.15 -6.03
CA GLU A 296 -24.14 3.00 -7.49
C GLU A 296 -24.19 4.37 -8.18
N ALA A 297 -25.18 5.21 -7.86
CA ALA A 297 -25.29 6.56 -8.41
C ALA A 297 -24.01 7.41 -8.18
N ARG A 298 -23.38 7.26 -7.01
CA ARG A 298 -22.15 7.98 -6.65
C ARG A 298 -20.91 7.41 -7.36
N TYR A 299 -20.92 6.13 -7.68
CA TYR A 299 -19.88 5.48 -8.48
C TYR A 299 -20.01 5.85 -9.96
N GLU A 300 -21.24 5.86 -10.50
CA GLU A 300 -21.54 6.38 -11.84
C GLU A 300 -21.10 7.84 -11.99
N GLU A 301 -21.39 8.69 -11.00
CA GLU A 301 -20.97 10.10 -10.95
C GLU A 301 -19.45 10.25 -10.92
N ALA A 302 -18.75 9.45 -10.10
CA ALA A 302 -17.29 9.46 -10.02
C ALA A 302 -16.61 8.80 -11.24
N SER A 303 -17.32 7.94 -11.97
CA SER A 303 -16.86 7.28 -13.20
C SER A 303 -17.03 8.15 -14.46
N GLN A 304 -17.51 9.39 -14.32
CA GLN A 304 -17.64 10.33 -15.43
C GLN A 304 -16.31 10.91 -15.95
N TYR A 305 -15.17 10.52 -15.39
CA TYR A 305 -13.88 10.76 -16.05
C TYR A 305 -13.80 9.90 -17.31
N PRO A 306 -13.69 10.48 -18.51
CA PRO A 306 -13.61 9.70 -19.73
C PRO A 306 -12.43 8.73 -19.66
N GLU A 307 -12.65 7.44 -19.96
CA GLU A 307 -11.60 6.42 -20.04
C GLU A 307 -10.40 6.87 -20.91
N ALA A 308 -10.64 7.80 -21.83
CA ALA A 308 -9.63 8.44 -22.67
C ALA A 308 -8.62 9.33 -21.90
N ILE A 309 -8.90 9.79 -20.68
CA ILE A 309 -8.03 10.71 -19.90
C ILE A 309 -7.13 9.95 -18.91
N GLN A 310 -7.59 8.82 -18.36
CA GLN A 310 -6.90 8.06 -17.31
C GLN A 310 -5.46 7.62 -17.66
N PRO A 311 -5.19 7.04 -18.85
CA PRO A 311 -3.84 6.61 -19.24
C PRO A 311 -2.80 7.74 -19.28
N TRP A 312 -3.25 8.98 -19.28
CA TRP A 312 -2.42 10.14 -19.57
C TRP A 312 -2.21 11.06 -18.38
N ILE A 313 -3.08 11.04 -17.37
CA ILE A 313 -2.72 11.53 -16.03
C ILE A 313 -1.41 10.86 -15.59
N VAL A 314 -1.31 9.56 -15.87
CA VAL A 314 -0.12 8.74 -15.62
C VAL A 314 1.10 9.15 -16.48
N GLU A 315 0.88 9.66 -17.70
CA GLU A 315 1.96 10.10 -18.60
C GLU A 315 2.42 11.53 -18.32
N ALA A 316 1.51 12.44 -17.94
CA ALA A 316 1.79 13.84 -17.60
C ALA A 316 2.63 13.99 -16.32
N GLU A 317 2.62 12.97 -15.46
CA GLU A 317 3.48 12.83 -14.28
C GLU A 317 4.92 12.38 -14.62
N LYS A 318 5.20 11.93 -15.84
CA LYS A 318 6.55 11.52 -16.25
C LYS A 318 7.42 12.72 -16.66
N PRO A 319 8.69 12.78 -16.21
CA PRO A 319 9.60 13.86 -16.57
C PRO A 319 10.24 13.62 -17.95
N ALA A 320 9.53 13.91 -19.04
CA ALA A 320 10.09 13.88 -20.41
C ALA A 320 9.91 15.22 -21.15
N SER A 321 10.75 15.44 -22.17
CA SER A 321 11.18 16.74 -22.71
C SER A 321 10.08 17.78 -23.04
N LYS A 322 10.43 19.06 -22.85
CA LYS A 322 9.58 20.26 -23.05
C LYS A 322 8.86 20.34 -24.40
N ASP A 323 9.39 19.73 -25.47
CA ASP A 323 8.85 19.86 -26.83
C ASP A 323 7.91 18.70 -27.23
N ARG A 324 8.04 17.49 -26.67
CA ARG A 324 7.09 16.38 -26.93
C ARG A 324 5.73 16.62 -26.26
N LEU A 325 5.72 17.29 -25.11
CA LEU A 325 4.50 17.54 -24.33
C LEU A 325 3.55 18.57 -24.95
N LEU A 326 4.07 19.56 -25.69
CA LEU A 326 3.24 20.57 -26.36
C LEU A 326 2.59 20.04 -27.64
N GLN A 327 3.16 19.02 -28.29
CA GLN A 327 2.53 18.33 -29.41
C GLN A 327 1.25 17.60 -28.98
N HIS A 328 1.26 16.96 -27.81
CA HIS A 328 0.07 16.32 -27.28
C HIS A 328 -0.99 17.32 -26.80
N ALA A 329 -0.60 18.52 -26.34
CA ALA A 329 -1.53 19.55 -25.83
C ALA A 329 -2.60 19.97 -26.86
N GLU A 330 -2.33 19.90 -28.16
CA GLU A 330 -3.31 20.19 -29.21
C GLU A 330 -4.34 19.06 -29.38
N GLU A 331 -3.91 17.81 -29.25
CA GLU A 331 -4.80 16.62 -29.25
C GLU A 331 -5.74 16.68 -28.04
N TRP A 332 -5.20 17.04 -26.87
CA TRP A 332 -5.96 17.24 -25.62
C TRP A 332 -7.06 18.28 -25.72
N LEU A 333 -6.70 19.45 -26.25
CA LEU A 333 -7.66 20.53 -26.44
C LEU A 333 -8.79 20.11 -27.36
N SER A 334 -8.50 19.31 -28.38
CA SER A 334 -9.52 18.80 -29.30
C SER A 334 -10.45 17.79 -28.61
N ILE A 335 -9.92 16.97 -27.69
CA ILE A 335 -10.72 16.06 -26.85
C ILE A 335 -11.60 16.85 -25.87
N LEU A 336 -11.06 17.83 -25.15
CA LEU A 336 -11.85 18.70 -24.26
C LEU A 336 -12.92 19.50 -25.03
N GLU A 337 -12.60 20.03 -26.20
CA GLU A 337 -13.55 20.77 -27.04
C GLU A 337 -14.70 19.91 -27.58
N SER A 338 -14.51 18.58 -27.65
CA SER A 338 -15.52 17.63 -28.10
C SER A 338 -16.31 16.97 -26.95
N MET A 339 -15.95 17.20 -25.69
CA MET A 339 -16.67 16.66 -24.54
C MET A 339 -18.05 17.31 -24.36
N ASN A 340 -19.06 16.48 -24.13
CA ASN A 340 -20.39 16.90 -23.74
C ASN A 340 -20.99 15.87 -22.75
N PRO A 341 -21.20 16.23 -21.47
CA PRO A 341 -20.93 17.54 -20.88
C PRO A 341 -19.43 17.82 -20.72
N LEU A 342 -19.04 19.08 -20.86
CA LEU A 342 -17.68 19.53 -20.57
C LEU A 342 -17.50 19.69 -19.06
N HIS A 343 -16.62 18.88 -18.46
CA HIS A 343 -16.34 18.94 -17.03
C HIS A 343 -15.32 20.04 -16.72
N ARG A 344 -15.73 21.01 -15.87
CA ARG A 344 -14.89 22.15 -15.44
C ARG A 344 -13.57 21.72 -14.82
N GLU A 345 -13.61 20.71 -13.96
CA GLU A 345 -12.45 20.17 -13.23
C GLU A 345 -11.34 19.70 -14.18
N SER A 346 -11.73 19.08 -15.30
CA SER A 346 -10.80 18.66 -16.35
C SER A 346 -10.08 19.86 -16.95
N VAL A 347 -10.83 20.92 -17.28
CA VAL A 347 -10.24 22.15 -17.86
C VAL A 347 -9.34 22.87 -16.84
N GLU A 348 -9.74 22.93 -15.56
CA GLU A 348 -8.95 23.52 -14.48
C GLU A 348 -7.64 22.76 -14.22
N PHE A 349 -7.66 21.43 -14.28
CA PHE A 349 -6.45 20.61 -14.18
C PHE A 349 -5.43 20.98 -15.28
N PHE A 350 -5.87 21.06 -16.53
CA PHE A 350 -4.99 21.43 -17.65
C PHE A 350 -4.51 22.88 -17.56
N ALA A 351 -5.36 23.79 -17.09
CA ALA A 351 -4.99 25.19 -16.85
C ALA A 351 -3.88 25.31 -15.79
N ASN A 352 -4.03 24.62 -14.66
CA ASN A 352 -3.03 24.60 -13.60
C ASN A 352 -1.71 23.99 -14.09
N TRP A 353 -1.79 22.87 -14.81
CA TRP A 353 -0.61 22.24 -15.40
C TRP A 353 0.15 23.17 -16.37
N LEU A 354 -0.57 23.96 -17.17
CA LEU A 354 0.06 24.90 -18.10
C LEU A 354 0.71 26.07 -17.35
N ASP A 355 0.08 26.58 -16.30
CA ASP A 355 0.58 27.72 -15.51
C ASP A 355 1.79 27.34 -14.64
N GLU A 356 1.84 26.11 -14.09
CA GLU A 356 3.01 25.58 -13.38
C GLU A 356 4.28 25.56 -14.25
N ARG A 357 4.10 25.32 -15.56
CA ARG A 357 5.20 25.16 -16.52
C ARG A 357 5.55 26.47 -17.23
N PHE A 358 4.56 27.32 -17.46
CA PHE A 358 4.70 28.64 -18.07
C PHE A 358 4.05 29.67 -17.16
N LYS A 359 4.81 30.06 -16.13
CA LYS A 359 4.34 30.97 -15.08
C LYS A 359 3.64 32.21 -15.66
N ASP A 360 2.42 32.44 -15.17
CA ASP A 360 1.51 33.54 -15.53
C ASP A 360 0.92 33.47 -16.95
N ILE A 361 1.08 32.35 -17.69
CA ILE A 361 0.55 32.26 -19.07
C ILE A 361 -0.98 32.28 -19.08
N MET A 362 -1.63 31.70 -18.07
CA MET A 362 -3.09 31.69 -17.98
C MET A 362 -3.65 33.04 -17.57
N ALA A 363 -2.88 33.84 -16.82
CA ALA A 363 -3.26 35.18 -16.40
C ALA A 363 -3.05 36.24 -17.49
N ASN A 364 -1.98 36.12 -18.28
CA ASN A 364 -1.70 37.04 -19.39
C ASN A 364 -0.96 36.32 -20.54
N PRO A 365 -1.69 35.62 -21.42
CA PRO A 365 -1.10 34.89 -22.55
C PRO A 365 -0.33 35.81 -23.52
N ASP A 366 -0.69 37.09 -23.60
CA ASP A 366 -0.09 38.08 -24.51
C ASP A 366 1.01 38.93 -23.84
N LYS A 367 1.54 38.49 -22.70
CA LYS A 367 2.63 39.15 -21.96
C LYS A 367 3.82 39.40 -22.90
N THR A 368 4.42 40.59 -22.86
CA THR A 368 5.63 40.93 -23.60
C THR A 368 6.83 41.14 -22.67
N GLN A 369 8.04 40.88 -23.16
CA GLN A 369 9.29 41.03 -22.41
C GLN A 369 10.37 41.78 -23.21
N GLY A 370 11.24 42.48 -22.48
CA GLY A 370 12.39 43.20 -23.02
C GLY A 370 12.07 44.53 -23.73
N LYS A 371 13.12 45.31 -24.03
CA LYS A 371 13.01 46.66 -24.62
C LYS A 371 12.35 46.71 -26.01
N LYS A 372 12.31 45.58 -26.72
CA LYS A 372 11.69 45.45 -28.06
C LYS A 372 10.26 44.91 -28.02
N LYS A 373 9.60 44.83 -26.83
CA LYS A 373 8.23 44.33 -26.64
C LYS A 373 7.95 42.99 -27.35
N LYS A 374 8.88 42.03 -27.25
CA LYS A 374 8.67 40.71 -27.87
C LYS A 374 7.72 39.87 -27.01
N PRO A 375 6.91 38.97 -27.58
CA PRO A 375 6.09 38.05 -26.80
C PRO A 375 6.94 37.25 -25.79
N ALA A 376 6.44 37.11 -24.57
CA ALA A 376 7.06 36.35 -23.49
C ALA A 376 6.96 34.83 -23.72
N PHE A 377 5.96 34.40 -24.51
CA PHE A 377 5.63 33.01 -24.78
C PHE A 377 5.70 32.72 -26.29
N LYS A 378 5.91 31.45 -26.65
CA LYS A 378 5.92 31.01 -28.06
C LYS A 378 4.48 31.00 -28.61
N PRO A 379 4.27 31.21 -29.93
CA PRO A 379 2.94 31.29 -30.53
C PRO A 379 2.00 30.11 -30.21
N HIS A 380 2.50 28.87 -30.21
CA HIS A 380 1.69 27.69 -29.88
C HIS A 380 1.27 27.66 -28.40
N GLN A 381 2.10 28.17 -27.48
CA GLN A 381 1.77 28.24 -26.05
C GLN A 381 0.63 29.24 -25.81
N ILE A 382 0.67 30.38 -26.51
CA ILE A 382 -0.38 31.40 -26.48
C ILE A 382 -1.70 30.82 -27.03
N ALA A 383 -1.64 30.07 -28.13
CA ALA A 383 -2.81 29.44 -28.73
C ALA A 383 -3.48 28.43 -27.79
N ILE A 384 -2.67 27.57 -27.14
CA ILE A 384 -3.17 26.58 -26.16
C ILE A 384 -3.82 27.28 -24.96
N ALA A 385 -3.15 28.29 -24.39
CA ALA A 385 -3.67 29.05 -23.25
C ALA A 385 -5.01 29.73 -23.58
N LYS A 386 -5.12 30.35 -24.77
CA LYS A 386 -6.37 31.01 -25.21
C LYS A 386 -7.53 30.02 -25.37
N ARG A 387 -7.28 28.81 -25.88
CA ARG A 387 -8.29 27.75 -26.00
C ARG A 387 -8.75 27.24 -24.63
N LEU A 388 -7.84 27.02 -23.69
CA LEU A 388 -8.18 26.65 -22.31
C LEU A 388 -8.99 27.74 -21.59
N ILE A 389 -8.61 29.02 -21.73
CA ILE A 389 -9.39 30.15 -21.18
C ILE A 389 -10.81 30.16 -21.76
N ALA A 390 -10.97 29.91 -23.06
CA ALA A 390 -12.29 29.84 -23.69
C ALA A 390 -13.12 28.67 -23.15
N LEU A 391 -12.52 27.51 -22.89
CA LEU A 391 -13.20 26.36 -22.28
C LEU A 391 -13.59 26.62 -20.81
N LEU A 392 -12.72 27.27 -20.04
CA LEU A 392 -13.04 27.71 -18.66
C LEU A 392 -14.24 28.65 -18.65
N ASN A 393 -14.30 29.59 -19.60
CA ASN A 393 -15.44 30.51 -19.73
C ASN A 393 -16.74 29.82 -20.16
N LYS A 394 -16.67 28.68 -20.89
CA LYS A 394 -17.84 27.88 -21.25
C LYS A 394 -18.38 27.02 -20.10
N THR A 395 -17.58 26.82 -19.06
CA THR A 395 -17.89 26.03 -17.86
C THR A 395 -18.13 26.88 -16.61
N ALA A 396 -18.13 28.21 -16.79
CA ALA A 396 -18.55 29.20 -15.80
C ALA A 396 -20.05 29.44 -15.91
#